data_AF-A0A358UXS0-F1
#
_entry.id   AF-A0A358UXS0-F1
#
_cell.length_a   1.000
_cell.length_b   1.000
_cell.length_c   1.000
_cell.angle_alpha   90.00
_cell.angle_beta   90.00
_cell.angle_gamma   90.00
#
_symmetry.space_group_name_H-M   'P 1'
#
loop_
_entity.id
_entity.type
_entity.pdbx_description
1 polymer ?
#
loop_
_entity_poly.entity_id
_entity_poly.type
_entity_poly.pdbx_seq_one_letter_code
_entity_poly.pdbx_strand_id
1 'polypeptide(L)'
;RAVPPGITQEEHFKRAEELHSKILREDGSIDKNKVREALAEYKLALDASDLRLSAKSHIGAGQMNILEGDTSAAIAEWKNVSVILPGDFESLRAMKSIADAMKENGQKEDAKEWYKKIVSEFGDSKLPQAMKVIVNSTRKEMN
;
A
#
# COMPACT_ATOMS: atom_id res chain seq x y z
N ARG A 1 7.57 36.35 -7.34
CA ARG A 1 6.86 36.33 -6.05
C ARG A 1 7.02 34.91 -5.52
N ALA A 2 7.86 34.70 -4.49
CA ALA A 2 8.06 33.36 -3.94
C ALA A 2 6.74 32.90 -3.31
N VAL A 3 6.28 31.71 -3.70
CA VAL A 3 5.24 31.00 -2.96
C VAL A 3 5.84 30.77 -1.57
N PRO A 4 5.21 31.20 -0.46
CA PRO A 4 5.69 30.81 0.86
C PRO A 4 5.77 29.29 0.87
N PRO A 5 6.84 28.65 1.35
CA PRO A 5 6.94 27.20 1.31
C PRO A 5 5.81 26.65 2.18
N GLY A 6 4.70 26.27 1.53
CA GLY A 6 3.73 25.37 2.11
C GLY A 6 4.46 24.08 2.46
N ILE A 7 3.91 23.36 3.43
CA ILE A 7 4.43 22.05 3.82
C ILE A 7 4.52 21.20 2.54
N THR A 8 5.70 20.67 2.27
CA THR A 8 5.98 19.87 1.08
C THR A 8 5.33 18.50 1.19
N GLN A 9 5.12 17.81 0.06
CA GLN A 9 4.62 16.43 0.07
C GLN A 9 5.54 15.50 0.88
N GLU A 10 6.85 15.75 0.87
CA GLU A 10 7.81 14.98 1.67
C GLU A 10 7.59 15.19 3.18
N GLU A 11 7.29 16.41 3.61
CA GLU A 11 6.98 16.69 5.01
C GLU A 11 5.63 16.08 5.43
N HIS A 12 4.62 16.13 4.56
CA HIS A 12 3.36 15.43 4.78
C HIS A 12 3.58 13.92 4.92
N PHE A 13 4.36 13.31 4.04
CA PHE A 13 4.72 11.89 4.15
C PHE A 13 5.45 11.57 5.47
N LYS A 14 6.42 12.39 5.88
CA LYS A 14 7.14 12.20 7.15
C LYS A 14 6.20 12.26 8.36
N ARG A 15 5.25 13.21 8.38
CA ARG A 15 4.23 13.29 9.43
C ARG A 15 3.32 12.07 9.42
N ALA A 16 2.91 11.63 8.24
CA ALA A 16 2.10 10.43 8.10
C ALA A 16 2.81 9.19 8.67
N GLU A 17 4.09 8.98 8.35
CA GLU A 17 4.90 7.89 8.91
C GLU A 17 5.07 8.00 10.43
N GLU A 18 5.26 9.22 10.96
CA GLU A 18 5.34 9.44 12.40
C GLU A 18 4.04 9.05 13.10
N LEU A 19 2.90 9.50 12.58
CA LEU A 19 1.58 9.17 13.12
C LEU A 19 1.30 7.67 12.99
N HIS A 20 1.62 7.08 11.84
CA HIS A 20 1.48 5.66 11.57
C HIS A 20 2.30 4.84 12.58
N SER A 21 3.55 5.21 12.87
CA SER A 21 4.36 4.51 13.88
C SER A 21 3.76 4.52 15.30
N LYS A 22 2.83 5.45 15.57
CA LYS A 22 2.21 5.67 16.88
C LYS A 22 0.75 5.21 16.95
N ILE A 23 0.23 4.51 15.92
CA ILE A 23 -1.17 4.06 15.90
C ILE A 23 -1.47 3.00 16.96
N LEU A 24 -0.48 2.17 17.32
CA LEU A 24 -0.65 1.18 18.37
C LEU A 24 -0.52 1.86 19.72
N ARG A 25 -1.52 1.69 20.56
CA ARG A 25 -1.50 2.07 21.97
C ARG A 25 -0.73 1.01 22.77
N GLU A 26 -0.37 1.36 23.99
CA GLU A 26 0.38 0.46 24.89
C GLU A 26 -0.37 -0.85 25.17
N ASP A 27 -1.70 -0.83 25.15
CA ASP A 27 -2.57 -1.99 25.32
C ASP A 27 -2.76 -2.82 24.03
N GLY A 28 -2.07 -2.44 22.94
CA GLY A 28 -2.17 -3.09 21.63
C GLY A 28 -3.39 -2.69 20.81
N SER A 29 -4.26 -1.82 21.32
CA SER A 29 -5.41 -1.31 20.56
C SER A 29 -4.98 -0.26 19.52
N ILE A 30 -5.76 -0.13 18.45
CA ILE A 30 -5.52 0.83 17.37
C ILE A 30 -6.15 2.18 17.72
N ASP A 31 -5.33 3.23 17.72
CA ASP A 31 -5.75 4.61 17.88
C ASP A 31 -6.35 5.17 16.59
N LYS A 32 -7.68 5.06 16.47
CA LYS A 32 -8.44 5.50 15.28
C LYS A 32 -8.23 6.97 14.92
N ASN A 33 -7.93 7.84 15.88
CA ASN A 33 -7.66 9.24 15.58
C ASN A 33 -6.35 9.40 14.81
N LYS A 34 -5.28 8.73 15.26
CA LYS A 34 -3.99 8.74 14.56
C LYS A 34 -4.06 8.06 13.21
N VAL A 35 -4.88 7.01 13.06
CA VAL A 35 -5.12 6.40 11.75
C VAL A 35 -5.70 7.43 10.76
N ARG A 36 -6.70 8.21 11.19
CA ARG A 36 -7.31 9.25 10.34
C ARG A 36 -6.35 10.39 10.04
N GLU A 37 -5.57 10.83 11.03
CA GLU A 37 -4.56 11.87 10.85
C GLU A 37 -3.47 11.40 9.88
N ALA A 38 -2.95 10.18 10.05
CA ALA A 38 -1.96 9.59 9.15
C ALA A 38 -2.51 9.44 7.73
N LEU A 39 -3.76 8.99 7.58
CA LEU A 39 -4.43 8.89 6.28
C LEU A 39 -4.54 10.26 5.60
N ALA A 40 -4.91 11.31 6.34
CA ALA A 40 -5.00 12.66 5.79
C ALA A 40 -3.63 13.16 5.31
N GLU A 41 -2.58 12.95 6.09
CA GLU A 41 -1.20 13.33 5.74
C GLU A 41 -0.67 12.52 4.54
N TYR A 42 -0.92 11.21 4.46
CA TYR A 42 -0.59 10.42 3.26
C TYR A 42 -1.31 10.94 2.02
N LYS A 43 -2.59 11.30 2.13
CA LYS A 43 -3.38 11.84 1.01
C LYS A 43 -2.79 13.14 0.46
N LEU A 44 -2.30 14.01 1.33
CA LEU A 44 -1.60 15.24 0.92
C LEU A 44 -0.26 14.97 0.24
N ALA A 45 0.33 13.79 0.47
CA ALA A 45 1.59 13.36 -0.12
C ALA A 45 1.44 12.49 -1.39
N LEU A 46 0.22 12.19 -1.85
CA LEU A 46 -0.01 11.32 -3.02
C LEU A 46 0.49 11.96 -4.33
N ASP A 47 0.23 13.24 -4.54
CA ASP A 47 0.56 13.97 -5.77
C ASP A 47 2.02 14.47 -5.79
N ALA A 48 2.92 13.76 -5.09
CA ALA A 48 4.34 14.07 -5.11
C ALA A 48 4.93 13.87 -6.52
N SER A 49 5.78 14.80 -6.97
CA SER A 49 6.53 14.63 -8.22
C SER A 49 7.52 13.47 -8.18
N ASP A 50 7.97 13.09 -6.98
CA ASP A 50 8.74 11.87 -6.77
C ASP A 50 7.80 10.67 -6.79
N LEU A 51 7.92 9.84 -7.83
CA LEU A 51 7.07 8.66 -8.04
C LEU A 51 7.22 7.61 -6.93
N ARG A 52 8.41 7.47 -6.32
CA ARG A 52 8.61 6.52 -5.22
C ARG A 52 7.94 7.04 -3.95
N LEU A 53 8.02 8.34 -3.68
CA LEU A 53 7.30 8.96 -2.58
C LEU A 53 5.79 8.81 -2.77
N SER A 54 5.26 9.16 -3.95
CA SER A 54 3.86 9.00 -4.30
C SER A 54 3.37 7.55 -4.10
N ALA A 55 4.12 6.57 -4.60
CA ALA A 55 3.81 5.15 -4.42
C ALA A 55 3.79 4.73 -2.94
N LYS A 56 4.76 5.18 -2.13
CA LYS A 56 4.77 4.89 -0.68
C LYS A 56 3.60 5.54 0.04
N SER A 57 3.22 6.76 -0.35
CA SER A 57 2.04 7.43 0.18
C SER A 57 0.77 6.64 -0.10
N HIS A 58 0.60 6.10 -1.32
CA HIS A 58 -0.52 5.22 -1.65
C HIS A 58 -0.51 3.92 -0.82
N ILE A 59 0.66 3.31 -0.59
CA ILE A 59 0.77 2.13 0.28
C ILE A 59 0.30 2.45 1.70
N GLY A 60 0.81 3.53 2.29
CA GLY A 60 0.46 3.98 3.63
C GLY A 60 -1.03 4.34 3.75
N ALA A 61 -1.57 5.09 2.79
CA ALA A 61 -3.00 5.40 2.74
C ALA A 61 -3.86 4.12 2.67
N GLY A 62 -3.47 3.14 1.86
CA GLY A 62 -4.18 1.88 1.77
C GLY A 62 -4.17 1.10 3.09
N GLN A 63 -3.04 1.07 3.80
CA GLN A 63 -2.96 0.47 5.14
C GLN A 63 -3.87 1.17 6.14
N MET A 64 -3.91 2.51 6.14
CA MET A 64 -4.81 3.25 7.04
C MET A 64 -6.28 3.01 6.71
N ASN A 65 -6.64 2.88 5.44
CA ASN A 65 -8.01 2.54 5.03
C ASN A 65 -8.42 1.14 5.54
N ILE A 66 -7.55 0.13 5.49
CA ILE A 66 -7.82 -1.18 6.13
C ILE A 66 -8.09 -1.02 7.62
N LEU A 67 -7.26 -0.22 8.30
CA LEU A 67 -7.45 0.01 9.72
C LEU A 67 -8.76 0.75 10.02
N GLU A 68 -9.25 1.62 9.15
CA GLU A 68 -10.60 2.21 9.26
C GLU A 68 -11.74 1.24 8.87
N GLY A 69 -11.41 0.08 8.31
CA GLY A 69 -12.38 -0.91 7.84
C GLY A 69 -12.88 -0.66 6.41
N ASP A 70 -12.24 0.25 5.66
CA ASP A 70 -12.57 0.54 4.26
C ASP A 70 -11.64 -0.22 3.31
N THR A 71 -11.92 -1.51 3.13
CA THR A 71 -11.18 -2.38 2.21
C THR A 71 -11.25 -1.90 0.76
N SER A 72 -12.36 -1.28 0.35
CA SER A 72 -12.52 -0.81 -1.03
C SER A 72 -11.62 0.38 -1.32
N ALA A 73 -11.54 1.35 -0.41
CA ALA A 73 -10.60 2.46 -0.51
C ALA A 73 -9.15 1.96 -0.46
N ALA A 74 -8.84 1.00 0.42
CA ALA A 74 -7.50 0.41 0.49
C ALA A 74 -7.04 -0.19 -0.84
N ILE A 75 -7.91 -0.99 -1.48
CA ILE A 75 -7.65 -1.59 -2.78
C ILE A 75 -7.44 -0.52 -3.86
N ALA A 76 -8.22 0.56 -3.85
CA ALA A 76 -8.07 1.65 -4.81
C ALA A 76 -6.68 2.31 -4.69
N GLU A 77 -6.22 2.59 -3.47
CA GLU A 77 -4.89 3.17 -3.25
C GLU A 77 -3.76 2.24 -3.74
N TRP A 78 -3.82 0.95 -3.39
CA TRP A 78 -2.79 0.00 -3.81
C TRP A 78 -2.76 -0.25 -5.33
N LYS A 79 -3.89 -0.11 -6.03
CA LYS A 79 -3.90 -0.20 -7.50
C LYS A 79 -3.05 0.91 -8.14
N ASN A 80 -3.07 2.12 -7.58
CA ASN A 80 -2.25 3.23 -8.09
C ASN A 80 -0.75 2.92 -8.04
N VAL A 81 -0.30 2.20 -7.02
CA VAL A 81 1.12 1.79 -6.89
C VAL A 81 1.60 1.01 -8.11
N SER A 82 0.78 0.06 -8.60
CA SER A 82 1.12 -0.73 -9.79
C SER A 82 1.16 0.09 -11.08
N VAL A 83 0.44 1.20 -11.13
CA VAL A 83 0.46 2.15 -12.26
C VAL A 83 1.70 3.05 -12.18
N ILE A 84 2.05 3.50 -10.98
CA ILE A 84 3.18 4.41 -10.74
C ILE A 84 4.53 3.69 -10.90
N LEU A 85 4.67 2.47 -10.37
CA LEU A 85 5.91 1.70 -10.35
C LEU A 85 5.73 0.29 -10.94
N PRO A 86 5.38 0.15 -12.23
CA PRO A 86 5.14 -1.16 -12.85
C PRO A 86 6.38 -2.05 -12.76
N GLY A 87 6.20 -3.30 -12.30
CA GLY A 87 7.28 -4.28 -12.16
C GLY A 87 8.26 -4.03 -10.99
N ASP A 88 8.05 -2.97 -10.18
CA ASP A 88 8.85 -2.72 -8.98
C ASP A 88 8.40 -3.60 -7.80
N PHE A 89 9.25 -3.69 -6.78
CA PHE A 89 8.97 -4.44 -5.56
C PHE A 89 7.78 -3.90 -4.79
N GLU A 90 7.61 -2.58 -4.77
CA GLU A 90 6.48 -1.96 -4.09
C GLU A 90 5.17 -2.24 -4.83
N SER A 91 5.19 -2.33 -6.17
CA SER A 91 4.04 -2.81 -6.94
C SER A 91 3.69 -4.25 -6.60
N LEU A 92 4.68 -5.16 -6.54
CA LEU A 92 4.44 -6.55 -6.15
C LEU A 92 3.80 -6.65 -4.76
N ARG A 93 4.29 -5.87 -3.79
CA ARG A 93 3.74 -5.83 -2.43
C ARG A 93 2.32 -5.31 -2.42
N ALA A 94 2.05 -4.19 -3.09
CA ALA A 94 0.71 -3.61 -3.18
C ALA A 94 -0.29 -4.57 -3.84
N MET A 95 0.10 -5.25 -4.93
CA MET A 95 -0.73 -6.27 -5.57
C MET A 95 -1.04 -7.44 -4.64
N LYS A 96 -0.06 -7.87 -3.83
CA LYS A 96 -0.30 -8.90 -2.82
C LYS A 96 -1.29 -8.42 -1.75
N SER A 97 -1.15 -7.18 -1.27
CA SER A 97 -2.06 -6.57 -0.31
C SER A 97 -3.50 -6.50 -0.84
N ILE A 98 -3.70 -6.17 -2.12
CA ILE A 98 -5.02 -6.22 -2.77
C ILE A 98 -5.62 -7.63 -2.67
N ALA A 99 -4.86 -8.64 -3.09
CA ALA A 99 -5.33 -10.01 -3.12
C ALA A 99 -5.65 -10.55 -1.71
N ASP A 100 -4.78 -10.28 -0.75
CA ASP A 100 -4.98 -10.69 0.64
C ASP A 100 -6.23 -10.01 1.24
N ALA A 101 -6.40 -8.70 1.04
CA ALA A 101 -7.56 -7.98 1.54
C ALA A 101 -8.87 -8.45 0.91
N MET A 102 -8.87 -8.75 -0.40
CA MET A 102 -10.03 -9.37 -1.08
C MET A 102 -10.35 -10.73 -0.48
N LYS A 103 -9.33 -11.58 -0.24
CA LYS A 103 -9.51 -12.90 0.35
C LYS A 103 -10.12 -12.82 1.76
N GLU A 104 -9.60 -11.94 2.60
CA GLU A 104 -10.08 -11.70 3.95
C GLU A 104 -11.51 -11.15 3.97
N ASN A 105 -11.87 -10.33 2.98
CA ASN A 105 -13.23 -9.82 2.77
C ASN A 105 -14.18 -10.84 2.09
N GLY A 106 -13.76 -12.09 1.92
CA GLY A 106 -14.57 -13.17 1.35
C GLY A 106 -14.64 -13.20 -0.18
N GLN A 107 -14.00 -12.25 -0.88
CA GLN A 107 -13.91 -12.17 -2.34
C GLN A 107 -12.82 -13.09 -2.89
N LYS A 108 -12.96 -14.39 -2.64
CA LYS A 108 -11.91 -15.40 -2.89
C LYS A 108 -11.58 -15.55 -4.38
N GLU A 109 -12.55 -15.46 -5.27
CA GLU A 109 -12.32 -15.59 -6.71
C GLU A 109 -11.59 -14.36 -7.26
N ASP A 110 -12.01 -13.15 -6.88
CA ASP A 110 -11.29 -11.92 -7.22
C ASP A 110 -9.84 -11.94 -6.70
N ALA A 111 -9.63 -12.41 -5.47
CA ALA A 111 -8.29 -12.58 -4.90
C ALA A 111 -7.41 -13.53 -5.74
N LYS A 112 -7.96 -14.66 -6.20
CA LYS A 112 -7.25 -15.60 -7.08
C LYS A 112 -6.85 -14.96 -8.41
N GLU A 113 -7.68 -14.08 -8.97
CA GLU A 113 -7.31 -13.34 -10.20
C GLU A 113 -6.11 -12.43 -9.96
N TRP A 114 -6.06 -11.74 -8.82
CA TRP A 114 -4.90 -10.93 -8.46
C TRP A 114 -3.65 -11.77 -8.20
N TYR A 115 -3.77 -12.91 -7.53
CA TYR A 115 -2.65 -13.84 -7.35
C TYR A 115 -2.11 -14.37 -8.69
N LYS A 116 -2.99 -14.71 -9.65
CA LYS A 116 -2.60 -15.07 -11.02
C LYS A 116 -1.85 -13.93 -11.71
N LYS A 117 -2.35 -12.69 -11.58
CA LYS A 117 -1.70 -11.50 -12.16
C LYS A 117 -0.29 -11.29 -11.61
N ILE A 118 -0.10 -11.45 -10.30
CA ILE A 118 1.24 -11.40 -9.67
C ILE A 118 2.18 -12.45 -10.29
N VAL A 119 1.74 -13.71 -10.41
CA VAL A 119 2.58 -14.77 -10.98
C VAL A 119 2.85 -14.54 -12.46
N SER A 120 1.91 -13.96 -13.20
CA SER A 120 2.10 -13.61 -14.60
C SER A 120 3.15 -12.50 -14.78
N GLU A 121 3.08 -11.44 -13.97
CA GLU A 121 3.96 -10.27 -14.09
C GLU A 121 5.33 -10.50 -13.45
N PHE A 122 5.41 -11.27 -12.36
CA PHE A 122 6.60 -11.48 -11.55
C PHE A 122 7.06 -12.94 -11.53
N GLY A 123 6.53 -13.80 -12.39
CA GLY A 123 6.82 -15.24 -12.38
C GLY A 123 8.24 -15.62 -12.79
N ASP A 124 9.02 -14.68 -13.35
CA ASP A 124 10.33 -14.95 -13.92
C ASP A 124 11.39 -15.28 -12.84
N SER A 125 12.19 -16.29 -13.15
CA SER A 125 13.36 -16.78 -12.42
C SER A 125 14.45 -15.75 -12.14
N LYS A 126 14.47 -14.61 -12.85
CA LYS A 126 15.51 -13.57 -12.71
C LYS A 126 15.25 -12.56 -11.60
N LEU A 127 14.11 -12.62 -10.92
CA LEU A 127 13.81 -11.66 -9.86
C LEU A 127 14.76 -11.79 -8.66
N PRO A 128 15.00 -10.68 -7.93
CA PRO A 128 15.62 -10.71 -6.62
C PRO A 128 14.95 -11.75 -5.70
N GLN A 129 15.75 -12.37 -4.83
CA GLN A 129 15.26 -13.44 -3.95
C GLN A 129 14.06 -13.00 -3.09
N ALA A 130 14.05 -11.74 -2.63
CA ALA A 130 12.94 -11.19 -1.85
C ALA A 130 11.59 -11.21 -2.60
N MET A 131 11.59 -10.91 -3.90
CA MET A 131 10.40 -10.99 -4.74
C MET A 131 9.95 -12.44 -4.96
N LYS A 132 10.90 -13.35 -5.16
CA LYS A 132 10.61 -14.78 -5.35
C LYS A 132 9.87 -15.39 -4.16
N VAL A 133 10.19 -14.97 -2.93
CA VAL A 133 9.48 -15.43 -1.73
C VAL A 133 8.00 -15.06 -1.80
N ILE A 134 7.67 -13.82 -2.18
CA ILE A 134 6.29 -13.38 -2.35
C ILE A 134 5.61 -14.17 -3.47
N VAL A 135 6.21 -14.26 -4.65
CA VAL A 135 5.62 -14.96 -5.81
C VAL A 135 5.38 -16.44 -5.50
N ASN A 136 6.29 -17.10 -4.79
CA ASN A 136 6.12 -18.49 -4.38
C ASN A 136 5.03 -18.67 -3.32
N SER A 137 4.90 -17.73 -2.38
CA SER A 137 3.77 -17.70 -1.44
C SER A 137 2.46 -17.55 -2.21
N THR A 138 2.41 -16.62 -3.17
CA THR A 138 1.23 -16.36 -4.00
C THR A 138 0.79 -17.57 -4.81
N ARG A 139 1.72 -18.36 -5.37
CA ARG A 139 1.39 -19.60 -6.10
C ARG A 139 0.60 -20.60 -5.26
N LYS A 140 0.81 -20.62 -3.93
CA LYS A 140 0.08 -21.53 -3.04
C LYS A 140 -1.37 -21.11 -2.83
N GLU A 141 -1.64 -19.81 -2.86
CA GLU A 141 -2.97 -19.23 -2.66
C GLU A 141 -3.88 -19.36 -3.89
N MET A 142 -3.33 -19.83 -5.02
CA MET A 142 -4.08 -20.02 -6.27
C MET A 142 -4.76 -21.39 -6.38
N ASN A 143 -4.38 -22.36 -5.55
CA ASN A 143 -4.91 -23.72 -5.54
C ASN A 143 -6.03 -23.85 -4.50
#